data_AF-A0A2E9MES0-F1
#
_entry.id   AF-A0A2E9MES0-F1
#
_cell.length_a   1.000
_cell.length_b   1.000
_cell.length_c   1.000
_cell.angle_alpha   90.00
_cell.angle_beta   90.00
_cell.angle_gamma   90.00
#
_symmetry.space_group_name_H-M   'P 1'
#
loop_
_entity.id
_entity.type
_entity.pdbx_description
1 polymer ?
#
loop_
_entity_poly.entity_id
_entity_poly.type
_entity_poly.pdbx_seq_one_letter_code
_entity_poly.pdbx_strand_id
1 'polypeptide(L)' 'MSIEVHVRIDGKDAQPGTAKKPFATLERARDALHALSVEERAGSTVWIGEGAYCLTESLRLGSKDGGQPDAPVT' A
#
# COMPACT_ATOMS: atom_id res chain seq x y z
N MET A 1 0.29 -2.96 15.75
CA MET A 1 1.55 -3.18 15.01
C MET A 1 1.31 -2.52 13.66
N SER A 2 1.98 -1.42 13.34
CA SER A 2 1.76 -0.70 12.07
C SER A 2 2.62 -1.33 10.97
N ILE A 3 2.06 -1.47 9.77
CA ILE A 3 2.77 -2.02 8.61
C ILE A 3 3.18 -0.89 7.67
N GLU A 4 4.41 -0.98 7.18
CA GLU A 4 4.94 -0.06 6.17
C GLU A 4 5.04 -0.78 4.82
N VAL A 5 4.33 -0.25 3.83
CA VAL A 5 4.38 -0.73 2.45
C VAL A 5 5.08 0.32 1.61
N HIS A 6 6.01 -0.10 0.76
CA HIS A 6 6.78 0.79 -0.10
C HIS A 6 6.51 0.50 -1.56
N VAL A 7 6.31 1.57 -2.34
CA VAL A 7 6.09 1.54 -3.77
C VAL A 7 7.15 2.40 -4.45
N ARG A 8 7.90 1.84 -5.40
CA ARG A 8 8.89 2.57 -6.20
C ARG A 8 8.77 2.19 -7.67
N ILE A 9 9.06 3.13 -8.57
CA ILE A 9 9.02 2.89 -10.02
C ILE A 9 10.01 1.80 -10.49
N ASP A 10 11.07 1.57 -9.72
CA ASP A 10 12.08 0.52 -9.91
C ASP A 10 11.79 -0.78 -9.12
N GLY A 11 10.63 -0.84 -8.44
CA GLY A 11 10.15 -1.99 -7.67
C GLY A 11 9.61 -3.12 -8.54
N LYS A 12 9.06 -4.17 -7.89
CA LYS A 12 8.37 -5.28 -8.58
C LYS A 12 7.20 -5.80 -7.75
N ASP A 13 6.07 -6.08 -8.37
CA ASP A 13 4.87 -6.51 -7.64
C ASP A 13 4.94 -7.91 -7.03
N ALA A 14 5.93 -8.70 -7.47
CA ALA A 14 6.29 -9.98 -6.86
C ALA A 14 7.18 -9.84 -5.60
N GLN A 15 7.63 -8.63 -5.26
CA GLN A 15 8.40 -8.36 -4.04
C GLN A 15 7.48 -8.30 -2.81
N PRO A 16 7.99 -8.36 -1.58
CA PRO A 16 7.17 -8.26 -0.37
C PRO A 16 6.66 -6.84 -0.02
N GLY A 17 7.02 -5.79 -0.77
CA GLY A 17 6.57 -4.42 -0.49
C GLY A 17 7.32 -3.72 0.65
N THR A 18 8.51 -4.19 1.01
CA THR A 18 9.36 -3.55 2.05
C THR A 18 10.22 -2.43 1.48
N ALA A 19 10.78 -1.55 2.30
CA ALA A 19 11.69 -0.48 1.85
C ALA A 19 12.83 -0.96 0.94
N LYS A 20 13.41 -2.14 1.25
CA LYS A 20 14.50 -2.74 0.45
C LYS A 20 14.01 -3.49 -0.80
N LYS A 21 12.75 -3.88 -0.80
CA LYS A 21 12.13 -4.70 -1.82
C LYS A 21 10.69 -4.23 -2.09
N PRO A 22 10.54 -3.06 -2.73
CA PRO A 22 9.25 -2.38 -2.87
C PRO A 22 8.41 -2.98 -3.99
N PHE A 23 7.10 -2.73 -3.94
CA PHE A 23 6.20 -2.95 -5.07
C PHE A 23 6.45 -1.93 -6.19
N ALA A 24 5.97 -2.25 -7.40
CA ALA A 24 6.01 -1.34 -8.53
C ALA A 24 4.74 -0.48 -8.64
N THR A 25 3.60 -1.03 -8.23
CA THR A 25 2.27 -0.43 -8.45
C THR A 25 1.54 -0.08 -7.16
N LEU A 26 0.63 0.91 -7.24
CA LEU A 26 -0.21 1.33 -6.11
C LEU A 26 -1.32 0.30 -5.85
N GLU A 27 -1.82 -0.34 -6.90
CA GLU A 27 -2.79 -1.41 -6.87
C GLU A 27 -2.26 -2.59 -6.08
N ARG A 28 -0.99 -2.98 -6.31
CA ARG A 28 -0.38 -4.07 -5.55
C ARG A 28 -0.26 -3.74 -4.06
N ALA A 29 0.07 -2.49 -3.72
CA ALA A 29 0.14 -2.03 -2.33
C ALA A 29 -1.22 -2.09 -1.65
N ARG A 30 -2.28 -1.61 -2.32
CA ARG A 30 -3.67 -1.73 -1.86
C ARG A 30 -4.04 -3.18 -1.61
N ASP A 31 -3.80 -4.05 -2.59
CA ASP A 31 -4.15 -5.47 -2.51
C ASP A 31 -3.39 -6.18 -1.39
N ALA A 32 -2.15 -5.77 -1.10
CA ALA A 32 -1.39 -6.26 0.05
C ALA A 32 -2.04 -5.88 1.39
N LEU A 33 -2.53 -4.65 1.53
CA LEU A 33 -3.27 -4.22 2.74
C LEU A 33 -4.67 -4.84 2.83
N HIS A 34 -5.31 -5.15 1.69
CA HIS A 34 -6.60 -5.86 1.67
C HIS A 34 -6.50 -7.30 2.16
N ALA A 35 -5.35 -7.94 2.02
CA ALA A 35 -5.12 -9.30 2.50
C ALA A 35 -5.03 -9.38 4.04
N LEU A 36 -4.93 -8.24 4.71
CA LEU A 36 -4.84 -8.12 6.16
C LEU A 36 -6.22 -7.87 6.79
N SER A 37 -6.37 -8.25 8.05
CA SER A 37 -7.51 -7.83 8.87
C SER A 37 -7.51 -6.30 9.07
N VAL A 38 -8.66 -5.74 9.47
CA VAL A 38 -8.79 -4.31 9.76
C VAL A 38 -7.82 -3.90 10.87
N GLU A 39 -7.68 -4.76 11.88
CA GLU A 39 -6.82 -4.55 13.04
C GLU A 39 -5.33 -4.56 12.68
N GLU A 40 -4.93 -5.42 11.74
CA GLU A 40 -3.54 -5.51 11.27
C GLU A 40 -3.16 -4.33 10.38
N ARG A 41 -4.07 -3.87 9.51
CA ARG A 41 -3.78 -2.74 8.62
C ARG A 41 -4.00 -1.38 9.26
N ALA A 42 -4.76 -1.27 10.36
CA ALA A 42 -4.98 -0.01 11.04
C ALA A 42 -3.64 0.65 11.43
N GLY A 43 -3.48 1.93 11.09
CA GLY A 43 -2.23 2.66 11.32
C GLY A 43 -1.10 2.36 10.33
N SER A 44 -1.37 1.62 9.25
CA SER A 44 -0.38 1.34 8.21
C SER A 44 -0.11 2.54 7.32
N THR A 45 1.07 2.57 6.71
CA THR A 45 1.48 3.65 5.80
C THR A 45 1.99 3.08 4.48
N VAL A 46 1.53 3.65 3.37
CA VAL A 46 2.01 3.36 2.01
C VAL A 46 2.95 4.48 1.56
N TRP A 47 4.25 4.20 1.60
CA TRP A 47 5.28 5.11 1.14
C TRP A 47 5.44 5.02 -0.38
N ILE A 48 5.10 6.10 -1.08
CA ILE A 48 5.28 6.23 -2.52
C ILE A 48 6.59 6.98 -2.79
N GLY A 49 7.52 6.33 -3.48
CA GLY A 49 8.79 6.93 -3.88
C GLY A 49 8.62 8.01 -4.95
N GLU A 50 9.72 8.71 -5.25
CA GLU A 50 9.73 9.65 -6.37
C GLU A 50 9.55 8.95 -7.72
N GLY A 51 8.86 9.62 -8.65
CA GLY A 51 8.66 9.12 -10.01
C GLY A 51 7.26 9.36 -10.53
N ALA A 52 7.05 8.97 -11.79
CA ALA A 52 5.74 9.01 -12.44
C ALA A 52 5.09 7.61 -12.39
N TYR A 53 3.97 7.50 -11.70
CA TYR A 53 3.18 6.27 -11.62
C TYR A 53 2.02 6.35 -12.61
N CYS A 54 2.17 5.66 -13.74
CA CYS A 54 1.13 5.60 -14.76
C CYS A 54 0.04 4.62 -14.33
N LEU A 55 -1.13 5.17 -14.01
CA LEU A 55 -2.32 4.37 -13.72
C LEU A 55 -3.03 3.97 -15.01
N THR A 56 -3.19 2.68 -15.26
CA THR A 56 -3.98 2.18 -16.40
C THR A 56 -5.48 2.25 -16.13
N GLU A 57 -5.88 2.34 -14.87
CA GLU A 57 -7.25 2.52 -14.41
C GLU A 57 -7.28 3.38 -13.14
N SER A 58 -8.45 3.83 -12.71
CA SER A 58 -8.57 4.61 -11.47
C SER A 58 -8.18 3.76 -10.26
N LEU A 59 -7.29 4.29 -9.39
CA LEU A 59 -7.03 3.71 -8.07
C LEU A 59 -8.31 3.79 -7.21
N ARG A 60 -9.03 2.67 -7.10
CA ARG A 60 -10.26 2.60 -6.29
C ARG A 60 -9.90 2.31 -4.84
N LEU A 61 -10.24 3.26 -3.97
CA LEU A 61 -10.23 3.12 -2.51
C LEU A 61 -11.68 3.23 -2.02
N GLY A 62 -12.11 2.28 -1.22
CA GLY A 62 -13.45 2.21 -0.63
C GLY A 62 -13.39 1.80 0.85
N SER A 63 -14.51 1.33 1.38
CA SER A 63 -14.64 1.02 2.82
C SER A 63 -13.66 -0.05 3.32
N LYS A 64 -13.14 -0.90 2.42
CA LYS A 64 -12.15 -1.94 2.74
C LYS A 64 -10.71 -1.42 2.78
N ASP A 65 -10.47 -0.17 2.42
CA ASP A 65 -9.13 0.43 2.43
C ASP A 65 -8.87 1.21 3.72
N GLY A 66 -9.93 1.48 4.50
CA GLY A 66 -9.85 2.20 5.76
C GLY A 66 -9.22 1.37 6.89
N GLY A 67 -8.59 2.09 7.81
CA GLY A 67 -8.20 1.62 9.14
C GLY A 67 -9.28 1.90 10.18
N GLN A 68 -8.87 2.31 11.38
CA GLN A 68 -9.75 2.70 12.48
C GLN A 68 -9.70 4.23 12.71
N PRO A 69 -10.69 4.82 13.42
CA PRO A 69 -10.76 6.27 13.62
C PRO A 69 -9.47 6.89 14.22
N ASP A 70 -8.78 6.17 15.09
CA ASP A 70 -7.53 6.56 15.76
C ASP A 70 -6.27 5.96 15.13
N ALA A 71 -6.43 5.11 14.11
CA ALA A 71 -5.36 4.42 13.41
C ALA A 71 -5.66 4.37 11.89
N PRO A 72 -5.53 5.52 11.19
CA PRO A 72 -5.82 5.60 9.77
C PRO A 72 -4.79 4.82 8.93
N VAL A 73 -5.20 4.39 7.74
CA VAL A 73 -4.25 3.98 6.70
C VAL A 73 -3.85 5.23 5.93
N THR A 74 -2.55 5.49 5.83
CA THR A 74 -1.97 6.71 5.24
C THR A 74 -1.25 6.43 3.94
#